data_AF-A0A7C3ZHK6-F1
#
_entry.id   AF-A0A7C3ZHK6-F1
#
_cell.length_a   1.000
_cell.length_b   1.000
_cell.length_c   1.000
_cell.angle_alpha   90.00
_cell.angle_beta   90.00
_cell.angle_gamma   90.00
#
_symmetry.space_group_name_H-M   'P 1'
#
loop_
_entity.id
_entity.type
_entity.pdbx_description
1 polymer ?
#
loop_
_entity_poly.entity_id
_entity_poly.type
_entity_poly.pdbx_seq_one_letter_code
_entity_poly.pdbx_strand_id
1 'polypeptide(L)'
;MKIAKTRRNVRRFAAGWLLGSIYVLGLTSLYPYFLLGIPNPAVLLIPLLLTFVGVVGTYRQQRTISRTLQRLGRITLIPGSVGVLLLVFGRATLEAFLPDGVTPFVETYIAFAVPAAATLTVIYFVLGAALYYLGRKLR
;
A
#
# COMPACT_ATOMS: atom_id res chain seq x y z
N MET A 1 4.42 -36.24 12.35
CA MET A 1 3.21 -35.55 11.81
C MET A 1 3.17 -34.01 12.03
N LYS A 2 3.75 -33.44 13.11
CA LYS A 2 3.76 -31.97 13.36
C LYS A 2 4.48 -31.14 12.28
N ILE A 3 5.60 -31.63 11.74
CA ILE A 3 6.47 -30.87 10.80
C ILE A 3 5.76 -30.56 9.46
N ALA A 4 4.95 -31.51 8.95
CA ALA A 4 4.21 -31.32 7.70
C ALA A 4 3.13 -30.23 7.80
N LYS A 5 2.49 -30.10 8.98
CA LYS A 5 1.46 -29.07 9.24
C LYS A 5 2.08 -27.67 9.31
N THR A 6 3.27 -27.55 9.90
CA THR A 6 4.01 -26.28 9.99
C THR A 6 4.40 -25.74 8.61
N ARG A 7 4.97 -26.58 7.73
CA ARG A 7 5.37 -26.15 6.36
C ARG A 7 4.18 -25.67 5.52
N ARG A 8 3.01 -26.30 5.68
CA ARG A 8 1.78 -25.91 4.95
C ARG A 8 1.27 -24.54 5.39
N ASN A 9 1.35 -24.22 6.69
CA ASN A 9 0.92 -22.92 7.21
C ASN A 9 1.86 -21.79 6.77
N VAL A 10 3.18 -22.02 6.78
CA VAL A 10 4.17 -21.06 6.30
C VAL A 10 3.95 -20.71 4.83
N ARG A 11 3.72 -21.72 3.96
CA ARG A 11 3.46 -21.50 2.53
C ARG A 11 2.19 -20.67 2.28
N ARG A 12 1.11 -20.94 3.03
CA ARG A 12 -0.13 -20.15 2.93
C ARG A 12 0.08 -18.71 3.40
N PHE A 13 0.82 -18.52 4.49
CA PHE A 13 1.16 -17.20 4.98
C PHE A 13 1.95 -16.40 3.94
N ALA A 14 3.04 -16.99 3.41
CA ALA A 14 3.90 -16.37 2.39
C ALA A 14 3.13 -16.04 1.11
N ALA A 15 2.31 -16.98 0.60
CA ALA A 15 1.50 -16.75 -0.59
C ALA A 15 0.52 -15.58 -0.40
N GLY A 16 -0.06 -15.46 0.79
CA GLY A 16 -0.98 -14.37 1.06
C GLY A 16 -0.32 -13.02 1.30
N TRP A 17 0.94 -13.00 1.75
CA TRP A 17 1.77 -11.80 1.76
C TRP A 17 2.13 -11.38 0.34
N LEU A 18 2.58 -12.32 -0.49
CA LEU A 18 2.91 -12.07 -1.89
C LEU A 18 1.73 -11.45 -2.66
N LEU A 19 0.54 -12.03 -2.51
CA LEU A 19 -0.67 -11.51 -3.16
C LEU A 19 -1.06 -10.12 -2.66
N GLY A 20 -0.86 -9.86 -1.37
CA GLY A 20 -1.02 -8.53 -0.79
C GLY A 20 -0.04 -7.50 -1.35
N SER A 21 1.24 -7.88 -1.49
CA SER A 21 2.26 -7.03 -2.08
C SER A 21 1.96 -6.73 -3.54
N ILE A 22 1.54 -7.73 -4.33
CA ILE A 22 1.13 -7.54 -5.73
C ILE A 22 -0.03 -6.53 -5.82
N TYR A 23 -1.02 -6.64 -4.93
CA TYR A 23 -2.13 -5.71 -4.85
C TYR A 23 -1.66 -4.27 -4.55
N VAL A 24 -0.82 -4.08 -3.53
CA VAL A 24 -0.30 -2.75 -3.15
C VAL A 24 0.57 -2.18 -4.25
N LEU A 25 1.40 -2.98 -4.91
CA LEU A 25 2.21 -2.53 -6.04
C LEU A 25 1.33 -2.03 -7.19
N GLY A 26 0.31 -2.81 -7.58
CA GLY A 26 -0.64 -2.36 -8.59
C GLY A 26 -1.34 -1.06 -8.21
N LEU A 27 -1.76 -0.94 -6.95
CA LEU A 27 -2.43 0.27 -6.44
C LEU A 27 -1.48 1.48 -6.41
N THR A 28 -0.23 1.33 -5.97
CA THR A 28 0.78 2.41 -5.98
C THR A 28 1.07 2.84 -7.41
N SER A 29 1.19 1.88 -8.33
CA SER A 29 1.48 2.19 -9.74
C SER A 29 0.33 2.89 -10.44
N LEU A 30 -0.91 2.85 -9.93
CA LEU A 30 -2.01 3.65 -10.45
C LEU A 30 -1.91 5.14 -10.10
N TYR A 31 -1.21 5.48 -9.01
CA TYR A 31 -1.16 6.84 -8.48
C TYR A 31 -0.63 7.90 -9.46
N PRO A 32 0.48 7.68 -10.19
CA PRO A 32 0.98 8.68 -11.15
C PRO A 32 -0.03 9.01 -12.24
N TYR A 33 -0.91 8.07 -12.62
CA TYR A 33 -1.91 8.32 -13.66
C TYR A 33 -3.01 9.26 -13.20
N PHE A 34 -3.48 9.07 -11.96
CA PHE A 34 -4.55 9.91 -11.41
C PHE A 34 -4.09 11.34 -11.10
N LEU A 35 -2.80 11.54 -10.78
CA LEU A 35 -2.28 12.88 -10.47
C LEU A 35 -1.60 13.58 -11.63
N LEU A 36 -0.83 12.86 -12.44
CA LEU A 36 -0.10 13.47 -13.55
C LEU A 36 -0.92 13.47 -14.85
N GLY A 37 -2.13 12.90 -14.82
CA GLY A 37 -3.04 12.91 -15.97
C GLY A 37 -2.48 12.23 -17.21
N ILE A 38 -1.65 11.18 -17.03
CA ILE A 38 -0.95 10.52 -18.14
C ILE A 38 -2.00 9.92 -19.10
N PRO A 39 -2.06 10.37 -20.37
CA PRO A 39 -3.18 10.07 -21.26
C PRO A 39 -3.08 8.71 -21.96
N ASN A 40 -2.09 7.86 -21.60
CA ASN A 40 -1.88 6.59 -22.29
C ASN A 40 -2.55 5.42 -21.53
N PRO A 41 -3.70 4.91 -22.01
CA PRO A 41 -4.44 3.83 -21.36
C PRO A 41 -3.69 2.49 -21.39
N ALA A 42 -2.76 2.29 -22.33
CA ALA A 42 -2.00 1.04 -22.41
C ALA A 42 -1.12 0.84 -21.16
N VAL A 43 -0.65 1.92 -20.55
CA VAL A 43 0.21 1.85 -19.37
C VAL A 43 -0.61 1.61 -18.08
N LEU A 44 -1.93 1.83 -18.11
CA LEU A 44 -2.84 1.46 -17.01
C LEU A 44 -3.11 -0.05 -16.93
N LEU A 45 -2.89 -0.81 -18.02
CA LEU A 45 -3.16 -2.24 -18.05
C LEU A 45 -2.35 -3.00 -17.00
N ILE A 46 -1.05 -2.70 -16.87
CA ILE A 46 -0.18 -3.43 -15.93
C ILE A 46 -0.59 -3.16 -14.47
N PRO A 47 -0.73 -1.90 -14.01
CA PRO A 47 -1.23 -1.62 -12.66
C PRO A 47 -2.59 -2.25 -12.38
N LEU A 48 -3.55 -2.15 -13.32
CA LEU A 48 -4.88 -2.74 -13.16
C LEU A 48 -4.82 -4.26 -13.05
N LEU A 49 -4.01 -4.93 -13.89
CA LEU A 49 -3.81 -6.37 -13.84
C LEU A 49 -3.19 -6.80 -12.50
N LEU A 50 -2.18 -6.08 -12.02
CA LEU A 50 -1.55 -6.37 -10.71
C LEU A 50 -2.57 -6.22 -9.58
N THR A 51 -3.32 -5.11 -9.55
CA THR A 51 -4.37 -4.91 -8.55
C THR A 51 -5.42 -6.01 -8.63
N PHE A 52 -5.89 -6.35 -9.83
CA PHE A 52 -6.90 -7.39 -10.05
C PHE A 52 -6.42 -8.78 -9.61
N VAL A 53 -5.22 -9.19 -10.02
CA VAL A 53 -4.60 -10.47 -9.62
C VAL A 53 -4.43 -10.52 -8.11
N GLY A 54 -4.00 -9.43 -7.48
CA GLY A 54 -3.88 -9.32 -6.03
C GLY A 54 -5.21 -9.49 -5.29
N VAL A 55 -6.28 -8.83 -5.77
CA VAL A 55 -7.64 -8.95 -5.20
C VAL A 55 -8.18 -10.37 -5.39
N VAL A 56 -8.18 -10.89 -6.61
CA VAL A 56 -8.73 -12.21 -6.95
C VAL A 56 -7.95 -13.32 -6.26
N GLY A 57 -6.62 -13.24 -6.23
CA GLY A 57 -5.78 -14.20 -5.52
C GLY A 57 -6.07 -14.18 -4.01
N THR A 58 -6.21 -12.99 -3.42
CA THR A 58 -6.58 -12.85 -2.01
C THR A 58 -7.97 -13.41 -1.72
N TYR A 59 -8.93 -13.20 -2.63
CA TYR A 59 -10.26 -13.78 -2.57
C TYR A 59 -10.23 -15.31 -2.61
N ARG A 60 -9.53 -15.90 -3.58
CA ARG A 60 -9.38 -17.36 -3.68
C ARG A 60 -8.78 -17.98 -2.41
N GLN A 61 -7.88 -17.26 -1.74
CA GLN A 61 -7.28 -17.73 -0.50
C GLN A 61 -8.21 -17.64 0.71
N GLN A 62 -8.99 -16.55 0.84
CA GLN A 62 -9.83 -16.28 2.01
C GLN A 62 -11.25 -16.87 1.89
N ARG A 63 -11.70 -17.16 0.67
CA ARG A 63 -13.01 -17.75 0.30
C ARG A 63 -14.25 -16.98 0.77
N THR A 64 -14.09 -15.79 1.33
CA THR A 64 -15.19 -14.97 1.85
C THR A 64 -14.88 -13.50 1.59
N ILE A 65 -15.86 -12.76 1.04
CA ILE A 65 -15.71 -11.35 0.67
C ILE A 65 -15.31 -10.52 1.90
N SER A 66 -15.97 -10.74 3.04
CA SER A 66 -15.66 -10.08 4.32
C SER A 66 -14.18 -10.19 4.69
N ARG A 67 -13.61 -11.41 4.68
CA ARG A 67 -12.19 -11.63 5.04
C ARG A 67 -11.24 -11.07 3.99
N THR A 68 -11.60 -11.11 2.71
CA THR A 68 -10.82 -10.49 1.63
C THR A 68 -10.70 -9.00 1.83
N LEU A 69 -11.83 -8.31 2.03
CA LEU A 69 -11.85 -6.85 2.24
C LEU A 69 -11.10 -6.46 3.53
N GLN A 70 -11.30 -7.19 4.63
CA GLN A 70 -10.53 -6.94 5.86
C GLN A 70 -9.03 -7.18 5.69
N ARG A 71 -8.63 -8.11 4.83
CA ARG A 71 -7.23 -8.40 4.58
C ARG A 71 -6.59 -7.35 3.67
N LEU A 72 -7.24 -7.04 2.56
CA LEU A 72 -6.79 -5.98 1.65
C LEU A 72 -6.73 -4.65 2.41
N GLY A 73 -7.76 -4.31 3.19
CA GLY A 73 -7.78 -3.11 4.02
C GLY A 73 -6.61 -3.05 4.99
N ARG A 74 -6.31 -4.13 5.72
CA ARG A 74 -5.13 -4.21 6.60
C ARG A 74 -3.81 -4.01 5.85
N ILE A 75 -3.66 -4.64 4.68
CA ILE A 75 -2.44 -4.57 3.89
C ILE A 75 -2.27 -3.16 3.28
N THR A 76 -3.36 -2.50 2.92
CA THR A 76 -3.41 -1.11 2.42
C THR A 76 -3.10 -0.11 3.52
N LEU A 77 -3.55 -0.38 4.75
CA LEU A 77 -3.28 0.46 5.91
C LEU A 77 -1.80 0.48 6.31
N ILE A 78 -1.01 -0.57 6.04
CA ILE A 78 0.42 -0.59 6.40
C ILE A 78 1.19 0.59 5.77
N PRO A 79 1.23 0.73 4.43
CA PRO A 79 1.92 1.86 3.81
C PRO A 79 1.27 3.21 4.18
N GLY A 80 -0.06 3.27 4.38
CA GLY A 80 -0.74 4.48 4.85
C GLY A 80 -0.30 4.90 6.25
N SER A 81 -0.28 3.99 7.22
CA SER A 81 0.14 4.29 8.59
C SER A 81 1.62 4.65 8.67
N VAL A 82 2.48 3.94 7.93
CA VAL A 82 3.91 4.29 7.82
C VAL A 82 4.07 5.68 7.20
N GLY A 83 3.31 5.98 6.15
CA GLY A 83 3.28 7.30 5.52
C GLY A 83 2.87 8.40 6.51
N VAL A 84 1.83 8.19 7.32
CA VAL A 84 1.41 9.16 8.34
C VAL A 84 2.52 9.40 9.35
N LEU A 85 3.17 8.34 9.84
CA LEU A 85 4.31 8.48 10.75
C LEU A 85 5.45 9.28 10.10
N LEU A 86 5.76 9.01 8.83
CA LEU A 86 6.78 9.75 8.09
C LEU A 86 6.38 11.21 7.82
N LEU A 87 5.10 11.54 7.66
CA LEU A 87 4.66 12.93 7.51
C LEU A 87 4.77 13.70 8.82
N VAL A 88 4.37 13.07 9.93
CA VAL A 88 4.42 13.72 11.27
C VAL A 88 5.85 13.87 11.76
N PHE A 89 6.67 12.83 11.62
CA PHE A 89 8.02 12.80 12.20
C PHE A 89 9.13 13.02 11.18
N GLY A 90 8.87 12.90 9.87
CA GLY A 90 9.92 12.86 8.86
C GLY A 90 10.69 14.17 8.72
N ARG A 91 10.03 15.32 8.88
CA ARG A 91 10.72 16.63 8.86
C ARG A 91 11.69 16.77 10.04
N ALA A 92 11.20 16.53 11.26
CA ALA A 92 12.02 16.59 12.47
C ALA A 92 13.17 15.57 12.44
N THR A 93 12.94 14.39 11.84
CA THR A 93 13.97 13.37 11.66
C THR A 93 15.01 13.83 10.65
N LEU A 94 14.61 14.37 9.50
CA LEU A 94 15.54 14.88 8.48
C LEU A 94 16.40 16.03 9.02
N GLU A 95 15.79 16.97 9.75
CA GLU A 95 16.48 18.11 10.37
C GLU A 95 17.49 17.66 11.45
N ALA A 96 17.23 16.55 12.16
CA ALA A 96 18.15 16.03 13.19
C ALA A 96 19.38 15.29 12.62
N PHE A 97 19.32 14.81 11.37
CA PHE A 97 20.38 13.96 10.78
C PHE A 97 21.14 14.62 9.62
N LEU A 98 20.74 15.82 9.17
CA LEU A 98 21.37 16.50 8.04
C LEU A 98 22.39 17.55 8.50
N PRO A 99 23.62 17.55 7.94
CA PRO A 99 24.60 18.59 8.23
C PRO A 99 24.21 19.94 7.62
N ASP A 100 24.60 21.02 8.29
CA ASP A 100 24.39 22.40 7.84
C ASP A 100 25.03 22.61 6.46
N GLY A 101 24.20 22.70 5.41
CA GLY A 101 24.66 22.88 4.02
C GLY A 101 23.89 22.09 2.95
N VAL A 102 23.08 21.09 3.33
CA VAL A 102 22.23 20.31 2.39
C VAL A 102 20.86 20.97 2.16
N THR A 103 20.63 22.13 2.79
CA THR A 103 19.36 22.87 2.85
C THR A 103 18.62 23.05 1.52
N PRO A 104 19.23 23.48 0.40
CA PRO A 104 18.47 23.72 -0.84
C PRO A 104 17.97 22.43 -1.52
N PHE A 105 18.72 21.32 -1.41
CA PHE A 105 18.27 20.02 -1.93
C PHE A 105 17.15 19.43 -1.07
N VAL A 106 17.23 19.63 0.24
CA VAL A 106 16.22 19.19 1.20
C VAL A 106 14.92 19.99 1.03
N GLU A 107 15.01 21.30 0.83
CA GLU A 107 13.84 22.15 0.55
C GLU A 107 13.15 21.76 -0.74
N THR A 108 13.91 21.49 -1.81
CA THR A 108 13.35 21.02 -3.09
C THR A 108 12.70 19.65 -2.93
N TYR A 109 13.34 18.71 -2.23
CA TYR A 109 12.77 17.40 -1.94
C TYR A 109 11.48 17.52 -1.11
N ILE A 110 11.49 18.35 -0.06
CA ILE A 110 10.32 18.59 0.77
C ILE A 110 9.19 19.23 -0.05
N ALA A 111 9.48 20.20 -0.91
CA ALA A 111 8.47 20.90 -1.69
C ALA A 111 7.72 19.99 -2.68
N PHE A 112 8.39 18.99 -3.27
CA PHE A 112 7.78 18.13 -4.30
C PHE A 112 7.43 16.73 -3.81
N ALA A 113 8.32 16.08 -3.05
CA ALA A 113 8.11 14.70 -2.62
C ALA A 113 7.11 14.59 -1.46
N VAL A 114 7.08 15.55 -0.54
CA VAL A 114 6.20 15.49 0.64
C VAL A 114 4.73 15.64 0.27
N PRO A 115 4.28 16.59 -0.59
CA PRO A 115 2.88 16.66 -0.98
C PRO A 115 2.38 15.41 -1.70
N ALA A 116 3.22 14.84 -2.57
CA ALA A 116 2.90 13.60 -3.26
C ALA A 116 2.83 12.42 -2.26
N ALA A 117 3.84 12.25 -1.41
CA ALA A 117 3.82 11.22 -0.38
C ALA A 117 2.62 11.38 0.58
N ALA A 118 2.25 12.62 0.92
CA ALA A 118 1.10 12.93 1.76
C ALA A 118 -0.22 12.51 1.12
N THR A 119 -0.40 12.84 -0.16
CA THR A 119 -1.60 12.48 -0.91
C THR A 119 -1.73 10.96 -1.01
N LEU A 120 -0.65 10.27 -1.37
CA LEU A 120 -0.57 8.81 -1.42
C LEU A 120 -0.92 8.19 -0.07
N THR A 121 -0.35 8.74 1.01
CA THR A 121 -0.58 8.32 2.39
C THR A 121 -2.06 8.40 2.77
N VAL A 122 -2.70 9.54 2.51
CA VAL A 122 -4.13 9.75 2.80
C VAL A 122 -4.98 8.76 2.00
N ILE A 123 -4.69 8.55 0.72
CA ILE A 123 -5.40 7.58 -0.11
C ILE A 123 -5.28 6.17 0.48
N TYR A 124 -4.06 5.75 0.82
CA TYR A 124 -3.81 4.45 1.44
C TYR A 124 -4.57 4.28 2.76
N PHE A 125 -4.53 5.30 3.60
CA PHE A 125 -5.17 5.26 4.90
C PHE A 125 -6.70 5.19 4.78
N VAL A 126 -7.29 6.09 3.99
CA VAL A 126 -8.74 6.16 3.79
C VAL A 126 -9.26 4.92 3.09
N LEU A 127 -8.61 4.48 2.00
CA LEU A 127 -9.02 3.28 1.27
C LEU A 127 -8.87 2.04 2.13
N GLY A 128 -7.75 1.92 2.84
CA GLY A 128 -7.50 0.79 3.74
C GLY A 128 -8.52 0.71 4.88
N ALA A 129 -8.84 1.85 5.50
CA ALA A 129 -9.86 1.95 6.53
C ALA A 129 -11.25 1.61 5.99
N ALA A 130 -11.62 2.14 4.82
CA ALA A 130 -12.90 1.87 4.16
C ALA A 130 -13.06 0.38 3.83
N LEU A 131 -12.06 -0.24 3.19
CA LEU A 131 -12.06 -1.67 2.88
C LEU A 131 -12.18 -2.53 4.15
N TYR A 132 -11.42 -2.18 5.19
CA TYR A 132 -11.48 -2.90 6.46
C TYR A 132 -12.87 -2.78 7.12
N TYR A 133 -13.42 -1.57 7.17
CA TYR A 133 -14.73 -1.29 7.74
C TYR A 133 -15.85 -2.01 6.99
N LEU A 134 -15.87 -1.92 5.65
CA LEU A 134 -16.82 -2.64 4.79
C LEU A 134 -16.73 -4.15 5.00
N GLY A 135 -15.51 -4.68 5.07
CA GLY A 135 -15.29 -6.09 5.36
C GLY A 135 -15.79 -6.51 6.75
N ARG A 136 -15.77 -5.62 7.74
CA ARG A 136 -16.33 -5.87 9.08
C ARG A 136 -17.86 -5.84 9.07
N LYS A 137 -18.46 -4.93 8.31
CA LYS A 137 -19.92 -4.77 8.20
C LYS A 137 -20.62 -5.94 7.48
N LEU A 138 -19.93 -6.61 6.55
CA LEU A 138 -20.43 -7.77 5.80
C LEU A 138 -20.32 -9.11 6.54
N ARG A 139 -19.98 -9.09 7.83
CA ARG A 139 -19.89 -10.28 8.69
C ARG A 139 -21.19 -10.46 9.46
#